data_AF-A0AAU5AQP1-F1
#
_entry.id   AF-A0AAU5AQP1-F1
#
_cell.length_a   1.000
_cell.length_b   1.000
_cell.length_c   1.000
_cell.angle_alpha   90.00
_cell.angle_beta   90.00
_cell.angle_gamma   90.00
#
_symmetry.space_group_name_H-M   'P 1'
#
loop_
_entity.id
_entity.type
_entity.pdbx_description
1 polymer ?
#
loop_
_entity_poly.entity_id
_entity_poly.type
_entity_poly.pdbx_seq_one_letter_code
_entity_poly.pdbx_strand_id
1 'polypeptide(L)'
;MTAPLDDDGDREGVPSPGEEVADQEREYWENRRLTQELDDDEAGRRERRRLKAQERKMHLRVRTHRYARQQDQGPLPSAMVLPPLPGDDDLYDHDLMDSDDDSY
;
A
#
# COMPACT_ATOMS: atom_id res chain seq x y z
N MET A 1 20.47 -52.08 -6.60
CA MET A 1 19.44 -51.07 -6.92
C MET A 1 18.69 -50.73 -5.65
N THR A 2 19.02 -49.61 -5.02
CA THR A 2 18.16 -48.89 -4.05
C THR A 2 18.74 -47.48 -3.96
N ALA A 3 18.20 -46.56 -4.76
CA ALA A 3 18.48 -45.13 -4.56
C ALA A 3 17.76 -44.70 -3.28
N PRO A 4 18.41 -44.02 -2.34
CA PRO A 4 17.68 -43.34 -1.28
C PRO A 4 16.89 -42.21 -1.93
N LEU A 5 15.58 -42.23 -1.71
CA LEU A 5 14.72 -41.08 -1.95
C LEU A 5 15.17 -40.01 -0.95
N ASP A 6 15.86 -38.99 -1.45
CA ASP A 6 16.01 -37.74 -0.73
C ASP A 6 14.60 -37.19 -0.50
N ASP A 7 14.17 -37.33 0.75
CA ASP A 7 12.98 -36.72 1.34
C ASP A 7 13.21 -35.21 1.44
N ASP A 8 13.20 -34.54 0.28
CA ASP A 8 13.19 -33.07 0.16
C ASP A 8 11.79 -32.54 0.53
N GLY A 9 11.39 -32.79 1.78
CA GLY A 9 10.09 -32.43 2.36
C GLY A 9 9.97 -30.98 2.84
N ASP A 10 11.01 -30.15 2.69
CA ASP A 10 11.01 -28.75 3.16
C ASP A 10 11.10 -27.75 2.01
N ARG A 11 10.27 -27.93 0.96
CA ARG A 11 9.87 -26.78 0.14
C ARG A 11 8.85 -25.97 0.94
N GLU A 12 9.33 -25.18 1.91
CA GLU A 12 8.69 -23.91 2.22
C GLU A 12 8.67 -23.11 0.92
N GLY A 13 7.58 -23.23 0.18
CA GLY A 13 7.39 -22.55 -1.08
C GLY A 13 7.51 -21.06 -0.83
N VAL A 14 8.34 -20.38 -1.64
CA VAL A 14 8.45 -18.92 -1.62
C VAL A 14 7.02 -18.35 -1.59
N PRO A 15 6.64 -17.61 -0.54
CA PRO A 15 5.28 -17.15 -0.38
C PRO A 15 4.88 -16.35 -1.62
N SER A 16 3.64 -16.55 -2.07
CA SER A 16 3.10 -15.73 -3.14
C SER A 16 3.17 -14.25 -2.72
N PRO A 17 3.39 -13.29 -3.64
CA PRO A 17 3.38 -11.88 -3.29
C PRO A 17 2.11 -11.45 -2.52
N GLY A 18 0.98 -12.11 -2.74
CA GLY A 18 -0.25 -11.88 -1.98
C GLY A 18 -0.22 -12.43 -0.54
N GLU A 19 0.52 -13.52 -0.30
CA GLU A 19 0.72 -14.12 1.03
C GLU A 19 1.69 -13.28 1.87
N GLU A 20 2.81 -12.83 1.29
CA GLU A 20 3.75 -11.92 1.97
C GLU A 20 3.08 -10.64 2.46
N VAL A 21 2.14 -10.11 1.67
CA VAL A 21 1.40 -8.91 2.06
C VAL A 21 0.33 -9.22 3.10
N ALA A 22 -0.34 -10.37 3.01
CA ALA A 22 -1.27 -10.81 4.04
C ALA A 22 -0.54 -11.00 5.39
N ASP A 23 0.68 -11.50 5.39
CA ASP A 23 1.52 -11.68 6.57
C ASP A 23 1.92 -10.34 7.18
N GLN A 24 2.34 -9.38 6.34
CA GLN A 24 2.61 -7.99 6.75
C GLN A 24 1.36 -7.31 7.33
N GLU A 25 0.17 -7.59 6.77
CA GLU A 25 -1.09 -7.10 7.32
C GLU A 25 -1.39 -7.69 8.71
N ARG A 26 -1.17 -9.00 8.90
CA ARG A 26 -1.34 -9.65 10.21
C ARG A 26 -0.39 -9.04 11.25
N GLU A 27 0.89 -8.92 10.92
CA GLU A 27 1.90 -8.33 11.80
C GLU A 27 1.55 -6.88 12.20
N TYR A 28 1.04 -6.08 11.26
CA TYR A 28 0.58 -4.73 11.54
C TYR A 28 -0.55 -4.69 12.58
N TRP A 29 -1.57 -5.54 12.44
CA TRP A 29 -2.70 -5.58 13.37
C TRP A 29 -2.30 -6.12 14.74
N GLU A 30 -1.42 -7.11 14.79
CA GLU A 30 -0.86 -7.64 16.03
C GLU A 30 -0.05 -6.60 16.79
N ASN A 31 0.87 -5.90 16.11
CA ASN A 31 1.66 -4.82 16.71
C ASN A 31 0.77 -3.69 17.25
N ARG A 32 -0.30 -3.35 16.53
CA ARG A 32 -1.28 -2.35 16.97
C ARG A 32 -2.07 -2.80 18.20
N ARG A 33 -2.38 -4.08 18.32
CA ARG A 33 -3.01 -4.66 19.52
C ARG A 33 -2.04 -4.63 20.70
N LEU A 34 -0.81 -5.10 20.50
CA LEU A 34 0.25 -5.12 21.51
C LEU A 34 0.55 -3.71 22.05
N THR A 35 0.58 -2.70 21.17
CA THR A 35 0.79 -1.29 21.56
C THR A 35 -0.27 -0.78 22.54
N GLN A 36 -1.52 -1.28 22.44
CA GLN A 36 -2.63 -0.93 23.34
C GLN A 36 -2.57 -1.70 24.66
N GLU A 37 -1.96 -2.89 24.67
CA GLU A 37 -1.80 -3.74 25.84
C GLU A 37 -0.55 -3.40 26.69
N LEU A 38 0.38 -2.60 26.14
CA LEU A 38 1.58 -2.18 26.87
C LEU A 38 1.26 -1.24 28.04
N ASP A 39 1.87 -1.54 29.19
CA ASP A 39 1.84 -0.69 30.39
C ASP A 39 2.52 0.68 30.16
N ASP A 40 2.18 1.67 31.01
CA ASP A 40 2.72 3.04 30.93
C ASP A 40 4.05 3.23 31.68
N ASP A 41 4.72 2.14 32.04
CA ASP A 41 6.03 2.14 32.65
C ASP A 41 7.15 2.51 31.64
N GLU A 42 8.39 2.59 32.10
CA GLU A 42 9.49 3.01 31.23
C GLU A 42 9.75 2.01 30.09
N ALA A 43 9.62 0.71 30.37
CA ALA A 43 9.78 -0.35 29.39
C ALA A 43 8.68 -0.30 28.32
N GLY A 44 7.43 -0.19 28.73
CA GLY A 44 6.26 -0.07 27.87
C GLY A 44 6.29 1.20 27.03
N ARG A 45 6.72 2.34 27.56
CA ARG A 45 6.92 3.56 26.75
C ARG A 45 8.01 3.39 25.68
N ARG A 46 9.11 2.69 25.98
CA ARG A 46 10.17 2.41 25.00
C ARG A 46 9.66 1.47 23.90
N GLU A 47 8.99 0.39 24.29
CA GLU A 47 8.44 -0.58 23.34
C GLU A 47 7.32 0.03 22.50
N ARG A 48 6.45 0.86 23.09
CA ARG A 48 5.40 1.60 22.37
C ARG A 48 5.98 2.52 21.29
N ARG A 49 7.13 3.16 21.53
CA ARG A 49 7.83 3.96 20.51
C ARG A 49 8.38 3.10 19.38
N ARG A 50 8.97 1.94 19.70
CA ARG A 50 9.47 0.98 18.72
C ARG A 50 8.33 0.44 17.84
N LEU A 51 7.26 -0.03 18.45
CA LEU A 51 6.10 -0.56 17.74
C LEU A 51 5.42 0.51 16.89
N LYS A 52 5.29 1.76 17.36
CA LYS A 52 4.78 2.87 16.52
C LYS A 52 5.64 3.16 15.30
N ALA A 53 6.96 3.05 15.41
CA ALA A 53 7.86 3.24 14.27
C ALA A 53 7.69 2.12 13.24
N GLN A 54 7.53 0.87 13.69
CA GLN A 54 7.22 -0.27 12.82
C GLN A 54 5.83 -0.16 12.20
N GLU A 55 4.81 0.23 12.98
CA GLU A 55 3.43 0.47 12.53
C GLU A 55 3.42 1.48 11.39
N ARG A 56 4.11 2.62 11.54
CA ARG A 56 4.17 3.66 10.49
C ARG A 56 4.78 3.14 9.19
N LYS A 57 5.81 2.29 9.27
CA LYS A 57 6.47 1.69 8.10
C LYS A 57 5.52 0.72 7.37
N MET A 58 4.75 -0.06 8.13
CA MET A 58 3.84 -1.06 7.56
C MET A 58 2.50 -0.47 7.10
N HIS A 59 1.99 0.58 7.76
CA HIS A 59 0.69 1.18 7.48
C HIS A 59 0.51 1.59 6.00
N LEU A 60 1.53 2.22 5.41
CA LEU A 60 1.45 2.64 4.01
C LEU A 60 1.31 1.45 3.07
N ARG A 61 2.08 0.38 3.31
CA ARG A 61 2.05 -0.86 2.51
C ARG A 61 0.69 -1.55 2.58
N VAL A 62 0.14 -1.67 3.79
CA VAL A 62 -1.19 -2.23 4.02
C VAL A 62 -2.26 -1.39 3.30
N ARG A 63 -2.16 -0.06 3.38
CA ARG A 63 -3.13 0.85 2.74
C ARG A 63 -3.07 0.75 1.21
N THR A 64 -1.88 0.72 0.61
CA THR A 64 -1.72 0.57 -0.85
C THR A 64 -2.26 -0.76 -1.34
N HIS A 65 -2.02 -1.84 -0.60
CA HIS A 65 -2.51 -3.17 -0.98
C HIS A 65 -4.02 -3.28 -0.91
N ARG A 66 -4.64 -2.78 0.18
CA ARG A 66 -6.11 -2.74 0.28
C ARG A 66 -6.75 -1.92 -0.84
N TYR A 67 -6.13 -0.80 -1.21
CA TYR A 67 -6.61 0.01 -2.32
C TYR A 67 -6.50 -0.72 -3.66
N ALA A 68 -5.37 -1.38 -3.94
CA ALA A 68 -5.19 -2.19 -5.14
C ALA A 68 -6.27 -3.29 -5.25
N ARG A 69 -6.51 -4.02 -4.15
CA ARG A 69 -7.58 -5.03 -4.09
C ARG A 69 -8.99 -4.47 -4.26
N GLN A 70 -9.22 -3.21 -3.88
CA GLN A 70 -10.51 -2.54 -4.04
C GLN A 70 -10.77 -2.15 -5.51
N GLN A 71 -9.73 -1.91 -6.31
CA GLN A 71 -9.85 -1.63 -7.74
C GLN A 71 -10.23 -2.87 -8.55
N ASP A 72 -9.89 -4.07 -8.07
CA ASP A 72 -10.26 -5.35 -8.70
C ASP A 72 -11.73 -5.77 -8.45
N GLN A 73 -12.52 -4.97 -7.70
CA GLN A 73 -13.91 -5.29 -7.33
C GLN A 73 -14.94 -5.04 -8.47
N GLY A 74 -14.49 -4.93 -9.73
CA GLY A 74 -15.35 -4.61 -10.87
C GLY A 74 -15.66 -3.12 -11.02
N PRO A 75 -16.44 -2.73 -12.02
CA PRO A 75 -16.71 -1.31 -12.30
C PRO A 75 -17.34 -0.65 -11.07
N LEU A 76 -16.83 0.55 -10.74
CA LEU A 76 -17.44 1.38 -9.71
C LEU A 76 -18.96 1.49 -9.98
N PRO A 77 -19.81 1.44 -8.94
CA PRO A 77 -21.24 1.59 -9.13
C PRO A 77 -21.51 2.85 -9.94
N SER A 78 -22.36 2.76 -10.96
CA SER A 78 -22.60 3.83 -11.95
C SER A 78 -22.85 5.22 -11.32
N ALA A 79 -23.38 5.25 -10.09
CA ALA A 79 -23.57 6.47 -9.29
C ALA A 79 -22.28 7.18 -8.81
N MET A 80 -21.12 6.53 -8.87
CA MET A 80 -19.81 7.07 -8.52
C MET A 80 -18.95 7.40 -9.76
N VAL A 81 -19.43 7.07 -10.95
CA VAL A 81 -18.79 7.45 -12.20
C VAL A 81 -19.18 8.90 -12.47
N LEU A 82 -18.20 9.81 -12.42
CA LEU A 82 -18.43 11.19 -12.81
C LEU A 82 -18.93 11.22 -14.27
N PRO A 83 -19.96 12.03 -14.57
CA PRO A 83 -20.36 12.21 -15.96
C PRO A 83 -19.16 12.72 -16.77
N PRO A 84 -19.04 12.32 -18.05
CA PRO A 84 -17.97 12.84 -18.90
C PRO A 84 -18.01 14.36 -18.84
N LEU A 85 -16.84 14.97 -18.59
CA LEU A 85 -16.73 16.42 -18.67
C LEU A 85 -17.19 16.84 -20.07
N PRO A 86 -17.92 17.96 -20.19
CA PRO A 86 -18.21 18.52 -21.51
C PRO A 86 -16.88 18.64 -22.25
N GLY A 87 -16.82 18.05 -23.44
CA GLY A 87 -15.61 18.09 -24.26
C GLY A 87 -15.22 19.53 -24.48
N ASP A 88 -13.96 19.86 -24.19
CA ASP A 88 -13.30 21.07 -24.71
C ASP A 88 -13.15 20.89 -26.23
N ASP A 89 -14.27 20.86 -26.95
CA ASP A 89 -14.26 21.08 -28.38
C ASP A 89 -14.08 22.59 -28.60
N ASP A 90 -12.92 22.95 -29.14
CA ASP A 90 -12.65 24.14 -29.95
C ASP A 90 -12.39 25.51 -29.27
N LEU A 91 -11.42 25.62 -28.34
CA LEU A 91 -10.89 26.95 -27.93
C LEU A 91 -9.35 27.09 -27.93
N TYR A 92 -8.62 26.19 -28.58
CA TYR A 92 -7.18 26.40 -28.85
C TYR A 92 -6.95 26.69 -30.33
N ASP A 93 -7.52 27.79 -30.82
CA ASP A 93 -7.09 28.42 -32.07
C ASP A 93 -7.16 29.95 -31.91
N HIS A 94 -6.11 30.53 -31.31
CA HIS A 94 -5.54 31.82 -31.72
C HIS A 94 -4.35 32.24 -30.84
N ASP A 95 -3.16 32.10 -31.42
CA ASP A 95 -2.13 33.15 -31.56
C ASP A 95 -1.91 34.20 -30.45
N LEU A 96 -0.76 34.09 -29.77
CA LEU A 96 0.28 35.11 -29.48
C LEU A 96 1.21 34.46 -28.42
N MET A 97 2.48 34.07 -28.58
CA MET A 97 3.56 34.52 -29.47
C MET A 97 3.69 36.03 -29.56
N ASP A 98 3.90 36.67 -28.41
CA ASP A 98 4.74 37.86 -28.15
C ASP A 98 4.52 38.21 -26.66
N SER A 99 5.48 38.44 -25.77
CA SER A 99 6.75 39.13 -25.96
C SER A 99 7.77 38.74 -24.89
N ASP A 100 9.02 38.72 -25.33
CA ASP A 100 10.21 38.95 -24.50
C ASP A 100 10.05 40.24 -23.67
N ASP A 101 10.20 40.19 -22.34
CA ASP A 101 10.81 41.26 -21.53
C ASP A 101 10.95 40.81 -20.07
N ASP A 102 12.18 40.62 -19.59
CA ASP A 102 12.72 41.42 -18.48
C ASP A 102 14.17 40.98 -18.22
N SER A 103 15.10 41.74 -18.80
CA SER A 103 16.49 41.77 -18.39
C SER A 103 16.63 42.81 -17.28
N TYR A 104 17.06 42.42 -16.08
CA TYR A 104 18.03 43.17 -15.26
C TYR A 104 18.54 42.36 -14.06
#